data_AF-A0A6F8ZKZ1-F1
#
_entry.id   AF-A0A6F8ZKZ1-F1
#
_cell.length_a   1.000
_cell.length_b   1.000
_cell.length_c   1.000
_cell.angle_alpha   90.00
_cell.angle_beta   90.00
_cell.angle_gamma   90.00
#
_symmetry.space_group_name_H-M   'P 1'
#
loop_
_entity.id
_entity.type
_entity.pdbx_description
1 polymer ?
#
loop_
_entity_poly.entity_id
_entity_poly.type
_entity_poly.pdbx_seq_one_letter_code
_entity_poly.pdbx_strand_id
1 'polypeptide(L)'
;MTSMAGRLARQQERDNGAGTNQQAVKYLQQDHETLLQDCLETGSLFQDPSFPAESKSLGYKELGKYSAKTKGLMWKRPTVRDHF
;
A
#
# COMPACT_ATOMS: atom_id res chain seq x y z
N MET A 1 -1.50 5.52 -21.51
CA MET A 1 -2.64 6.09 -22.27
C MET A 1 -3.89 5.31 -21.95
N THR A 2 -4.99 5.96 -21.56
CA THR A 2 -6.27 5.26 -21.38
C THR A 2 -7.06 5.34 -22.69
N SER A 3 -7.40 4.20 -23.29
CA SER A 3 -8.29 4.16 -24.46
C SER A 3 -9.71 4.57 -24.08
N MET A 4 -10.54 4.98 -25.05
CA MET A 4 -11.96 5.27 -24.78
C MET A 4 -12.70 4.08 -24.16
N ALA A 5 -12.36 2.86 -24.58
CA ALA A 5 -12.87 1.63 -23.97
C ALA A 5 -12.50 1.53 -22.47
N GLY A 6 -11.27 1.87 -22.09
CA GLY A 6 -10.84 1.90 -20.68
C GLY A 6 -11.50 3.00 -19.85
N ARG A 7 -12.06 4.05 -20.47
CA ARG A 7 -12.88 5.05 -19.77
C ARG A 7 -14.30 4.54 -19.55
N LEU A 8 -14.90 3.92 -20.56
CA LEU A 8 -16.25 3.35 -20.49
C LEU A 8 -16.33 2.21 -19.46
N ALA A 9 -15.35 1.31 -19.44
CA ALA A 9 -15.29 0.22 -18.45
C ALA A 9 -15.25 0.75 -17.01
N ARG A 10 -14.39 1.75 -16.74
CA ARG A 10 -14.33 2.41 -15.42
C ARG A 10 -15.62 3.13 -15.04
N GLN A 11 -16.35 3.68 -16.02
CA GLN A 11 -17.63 4.30 -15.76
C GLN A 11 -18.67 3.25 -15.36
N GLN A 12 -18.75 2.13 -16.08
CA GLN A 12 -19.63 1.02 -15.73
C GLN A 12 -19.31 0.43 -14.35
N GLU A 13 -18.03 0.27 -14.01
CA GLU A 13 -17.62 -0.17 -12.67
C GLU A 13 -18.13 0.77 -11.58
N ARG A 14 -18.03 2.08 -11.79
CA ARG A 14 -18.55 3.10 -10.86
C ARG A 14 -20.07 3.07 -10.75
N ASP A 15 -20.76 2.92 -11.88
CA ASP A 15 -22.23 2.82 -11.93
C ASP A 15 -22.71 1.55 -11.20
N ASN A 16 -21.90 0.47 -11.21
CA ASN A 16 -22.12 -0.76 -10.44
C ASN A 16 -21.70 -0.66 -8.96
N GLY A 17 -21.30 0.51 -8.48
CA GLY A 17 -20.98 0.75 -7.07
C GLY A 17 -19.49 0.74 -6.70
N ALA A 18 -18.58 0.53 -7.66
CA ALA A 18 -17.15 0.59 -7.38
C ALA A 18 -16.72 2.01 -6.97
N GLY A 19 -16.00 2.11 -5.84
CA GLY A 19 -15.58 3.37 -5.23
C GLY A 19 -16.51 3.83 -4.10
N THR A 20 -17.60 3.12 -3.81
CA THR A 20 -18.38 3.33 -2.59
C THR A 20 -17.67 2.73 -1.37
N ASN A 21 -18.11 3.09 -0.16
CA ASN A 21 -17.58 2.50 1.08
C ASN A 21 -17.79 0.98 1.14
N GLN A 22 -18.85 0.46 0.50
CA GLN A 22 -19.13 -0.98 0.47
C GLN A 22 -18.28 -1.72 -0.56
N GLN A 23 -17.88 -1.05 -1.64
CA GLN A 23 -17.10 -1.64 -2.72
C GLN A 23 -15.92 -0.73 -3.08
N ALA A 24 -14.97 -0.61 -2.16
CA ALA A 24 -13.78 0.21 -2.35
C ALA A 24 -12.90 -0.34 -3.49
N VAL A 25 -12.35 0.56 -4.29
CA VAL A 25 -11.40 0.17 -5.35
C VAL A 25 -10.05 -0.17 -4.70
N LYS A 26 -9.51 -1.33 -5.06
CA LYS A 26 -8.20 -1.79 -4.60
C LYS A 26 -7.10 -0.90 -5.18
N TYR A 27 -6.44 -0.12 -4.32
CA TYR A 27 -5.33 0.73 -4.73
C TYR A 27 -4.19 -0.14 -5.26
N LEU A 28 -3.67 0.20 -6.44
CA LEU A 28 -2.62 -0.57 -7.13
C LEU A 28 -2.95 -2.07 -7.28
N GLN A 29 -4.23 -2.43 -7.31
CA GLN A 29 -4.70 -3.83 -7.36
C GLN A 29 -4.22 -4.69 -6.18
N GLN A 30 -3.85 -4.08 -5.06
CA GLN A 30 -3.47 -4.80 -3.85
C GLN A 30 -4.73 -5.30 -3.12
N ASP A 31 -4.83 -6.62 -2.95
CA ASP A 31 -5.93 -7.28 -2.26
C ASP A 31 -5.50 -7.73 -0.86
N HIS A 32 -6.11 -7.16 0.18
CA HIS A 32 -5.71 -7.44 1.56
C HIS A 32 -5.88 -8.92 1.93
N GLU A 33 -6.98 -9.55 1.53
CA GLU A 33 -7.30 -10.93 1.94
C GLU A 33 -6.32 -11.92 1.31
N THR A 34 -6.06 -11.78 0.01
CA THR A 34 -5.07 -12.57 -0.72
C THR A 34 -3.67 -12.39 -0.14
N LEU A 35 -3.25 -11.13 0.06
CA LEU A 35 -1.92 -10.83 0.60
C LEU A 35 -1.74 -11.36 2.03
N LEU A 36 -2.78 -11.28 2.86
CA LEU A 36 -2.77 -11.82 4.21
C LEU A 36 -2.66 -13.35 4.18
N GLN A 37 -3.44 -14.01 3.34
CA GLN A 37 -3.41 -15.46 3.19
C GLN A 37 -2.02 -15.95 2.75
N ASP A 38 -1.43 -15.32 1.73
CA ASP A 38 -0.08 -15.67 1.25
C ASP A 38 0.98 -15.55 2.37
N CYS A 39 0.88 -14.50 3.19
CA CYS A 39 1.79 -14.31 4.32
C CYS A 39 1.61 -15.39 5.41
N LEU A 40 0.36 -15.78 5.69
CA LEU A 40 0.04 -16.83 6.65
C LEU A 40 0.53 -18.21 6.17
N GLU A 41 0.31 -18.52 4.90
CA GLU A 41 0.75 -19.78 4.28
C GLU A 41 2.27 -19.90 4.24
N THR A 42 2.97 -18.80 3.94
CA THR A 42 4.44 -18.75 3.90
C THR A 42 5.09 -18.57 5.27
N GLY A 43 4.30 -18.30 6.33
CA GLY A 43 4.81 -17.99 7.66
C GLY A 43 5.69 -16.73 7.69
N SER A 44 5.47 -15.78 6.78
CA SER A 44 6.29 -14.59 6.61
C SER A 44 5.51 -13.31 6.94
N LEU A 45 6.23 -12.23 7.22
CA LEU A 45 5.62 -10.92 7.46
C LEU A 45 5.49 -10.16 6.15
N PHE A 46 4.32 -9.58 5.92
CA PHE A 46 4.06 -8.76 4.75
C PHE A 46 5.05 -7.59 4.63
N GLN A 47 5.68 -7.48 3.46
CA GLN A 47 6.48 -6.32 3.05
C GLN A 47 5.79 -5.69 1.84
N ASP A 48 5.46 -4.41 1.94
CA ASP A 48 4.72 -3.74 0.87
C ASP A 48 5.65 -3.40 -0.32
N PRO A 49 5.44 -4.01 -1.51
CA PRO A 49 6.23 -3.68 -2.69
C PRO A 49 5.89 -2.31 -3.28
N SER A 50 4.66 -1.82 -3.05
CA SER A 50 4.20 -0.51 -3.55
C SER A 50 4.66 0.64 -2.65
N PHE A 51 4.92 0.36 -1.39
CA PHE A 51 5.41 1.32 -0.40
C PHE A 51 6.54 0.72 0.45
N PRO A 52 7.75 0.57 -0.12
CA PRO A 52 8.86 -0.12 0.55
C PRO A 52 9.36 0.66 1.76
N ALA A 53 10.01 -0.02 2.71
CA ALA A 53 10.64 0.61 3.88
C ALA A 53 11.97 1.32 3.53
N GLU A 54 11.93 2.24 2.56
CA GLU A 54 13.08 2.95 2.00
C GLU A 54 12.98 4.46 2.20
N SER A 55 14.09 5.19 2.03
CA SER A 55 14.09 6.65 2.09
C SER A 55 13.13 7.32 1.09
N LYS A 56 12.82 6.64 -0.04
CA LYS A 56 11.85 7.15 -1.03
C LYS A 56 10.44 7.25 -0.48
N SER A 57 10.10 6.37 0.46
CA SER A 57 8.79 6.33 1.13
C SER A 57 8.68 7.38 2.25
N LEU A 58 9.81 7.88 2.76
CA LEU A 58 9.83 8.99 3.72
C LEU A 58 9.54 10.33 3.05
N GLY A 59 9.99 10.51 1.80
CA GLY A 59 9.69 11.69 1.01
C GLY A 59 10.87 12.16 0.17
N TYR A 60 10.80 13.42 -0.23
CA TYR A 60 11.77 14.07 -1.11
C TYR A 60 12.34 15.33 -0.46
N LYS A 61 13.46 15.83 -1.00
CA LYS A 61 14.18 17.03 -0.52
C LYS A 61 14.51 16.93 0.98
N GLU A 62 13.70 17.56 1.84
CA GLU A 62 13.89 17.61 3.29
C GLU A 62 13.77 16.27 4.00
N LEU A 63 13.05 15.30 3.41
CA LEU A 63 12.94 13.93 3.92
C LEU A 63 13.60 12.91 2.97
N GLY A 64 14.35 13.39 1.98
CA GLY A 64 15.06 12.52 1.04
C GLY A 64 16.26 11.81 1.66
N LYS A 65 16.84 10.85 0.93
CA LYS A 65 17.98 10.01 1.34
C LYS A 65 19.21 10.74 1.91
N TYR A 66 19.41 12.02 1.57
CA TYR A 66 20.57 12.81 1.98
C TYR A 66 20.24 13.86 3.05
N SER A 67 19.01 13.89 3.55
CA SER A 67 18.63 14.79 4.62
C SER A 67 19.20 14.32 5.95
N ALA A 68 19.70 15.26 6.75
CA ALA A 68 20.09 14.99 8.12
C ALA A 68 18.92 14.46 8.97
N LYS A 69 17.67 14.79 8.60
CA LYS A 69 16.44 14.38 9.31
C LYS A 69 16.14 12.88 9.17
N THR A 70 16.60 12.23 8.11
CA THR A 70 16.29 10.82 7.80
C THR A 70 17.49 9.90 7.92
N LYS A 71 18.67 10.45 8.20
CA LYS A 71 19.91 9.69 8.41
C LYS A 71 19.81 8.88 9.71
N GLY A 72 20.04 7.56 9.60
CA GLY A 72 20.03 6.64 10.75
C GLY A 72 18.63 6.20 11.20
N LEU A 73 17.58 6.49 10.43
CA LEU A 73 16.24 6.01 10.73
C LEU A 73 16.15 4.49 10.52
N MET A 74 15.46 3.81 11.46
CA MET A 74 15.15 2.38 11.36
C MET A 74 13.65 2.16 11.34
N TRP A 75 13.18 1.37 10.38
CA TRP A 75 11.79 0.95 10.30
C TRP A 75 11.52 -0.13 11.33
N LYS A 76 10.48 0.06 12.14
CA LYS A 76 10.06 -0.90 13.18
C LYS A 76 8.59 -1.21 13.00
N ARG A 77 8.21 -2.46 13.27
CA ARG A 77 6.82 -2.87 13.38
C ARG A 77 6.36 -2.71 14.83
N PRO A 78 5.13 -2.25 15.08
CA PRO A 78 4.50 -2.46 16.36
C PRO A 78 4.32 -3.98 16.55
N THR A 79 5.23 -4.61 17.28
CA THR A 79 4.95 -5.95 17.83
C THR A 79 4.04 -5.73 19.02
N VAL A 80 2.89 -6.41 19.06
CA VAL A 80 2.02 -6.42 20.24
C VAL A 80 2.91 -6.75 21.44
N ARG A 81 3.23 -5.74 22.25
CA ARG A 81 3.78 -5.95 23.58
C ARG A 81 2.59 -5.82 24.49
N ASP A 82 2.11 -6.97 24.95
CA ASP A 82 1.34 -7.05 26.18
C ASP A 82 2.13 -6.32 27.28
N HIS A 83 1.73 -5.09 27.61
CA HIS A 83 2.04 -4.45 28.88
C HIS A 83 0.88 -3.52 29.24
N PHE A 84 -0.07 -4.14 29.98
CA PHE A 84 -1.15 -3.63 30.84
C PHE A 84 -2.11 -2.55 30.31
#